data_AF-A0AAN6TEQ4-F1
#
_entry.id   AF-A0AAN6TEQ4-F1
#
_cell.length_a   1.000
_cell.length_b   1.000
_cell.length_c   1.000
_cell.angle_alpha   90.00
_cell.angle_beta   90.00
_cell.angle_gamma   90.00
#
_symmetry.space_group_name_H-M   'P 1'
#
loop_
_entity.id
_entity.type
_entity.pdbx_description
1 polymer ?
#
loop_
_entity_poly.entity_id
_entity_poly.type
_entity_poly.pdbx_seq_one_letter_code
_entity_poly.pdbx_strand_id
1 'polypeptide(L)'
;MLAVINAVPLFLGGRTNPLADFVGIPLSTYYIFHHFIGRVVFAEGVLHAALALRRSRYDQVSTSGYIGSGGLLLLFCTSIWLVRRYFFRSFAKIHFILALATLGATTWHTLCQTTRQAKIPVFLSGGLWVSTTVYRCIRIAFYTTGAKITRETGDSEFSRIQVHRDSRVRFYPGCYFYIFPSGNLLHYDSLGSFPMALMWYGPGRELETDVAEDLAFLVSHNSRPLRSLRFGEGERLLLDGPHGQNLGLQRFETVMLAAHGVGISGVLSFALYLCERRGSRGRLRRVNLLWSPKYCKKGPSHGPSEKEK
;
A
#
# COMPACT_ATOMS: atom_id res chain seq x y z
N MET A 1 -18.08 0.62 -25.03
CA MET A 1 -18.78 -0.21 -24.02
C MET A 1 -17.79 -1.08 -23.25
N LEU A 2 -17.09 -2.02 -23.90
CA LEU A 2 -16.12 -2.92 -23.24
C LEU A 2 -15.06 -2.18 -22.40
N ALA A 3 -14.42 -1.15 -22.98
CA ALA A 3 -13.45 -0.30 -22.28
C ALA A 3 -13.96 0.26 -20.94
N VAL A 4 -15.23 0.66 -20.89
CA VAL A 4 -15.81 1.27 -19.69
C VAL A 4 -16.19 0.22 -18.65
N ILE A 5 -16.64 -0.97 -19.09
CA ILE A 5 -16.89 -2.11 -18.19
C ILE A 5 -15.57 -2.55 -17.53
N ASN A 6 -14.52 -2.70 -18.34
CA ASN A 6 -13.19 -3.05 -17.85
C ASN A 6 -12.56 -1.94 -17.00
N ALA A 7 -13.02 -0.69 -17.11
CA ALA A 7 -12.53 0.40 -16.26
C ALA A 7 -13.07 0.33 -14.82
N VAL A 8 -14.22 -0.30 -14.57
CA VAL A 8 -14.87 -0.33 -13.24
C VAL A 8 -13.93 -0.80 -12.13
N PRO A 9 -13.18 -1.92 -12.26
CA PRO A 9 -12.29 -2.39 -11.20
C PRO A 9 -11.09 -1.48 -10.94
N LEU A 10 -10.72 -0.61 -11.88
CA LEU A 10 -9.59 0.32 -11.72
C LEU A 10 -9.85 1.37 -10.63
N PHE A 11 -11.13 1.63 -10.32
CA PHE A 11 -11.57 2.61 -9.33
C PHE A 11 -11.80 2.03 -7.93
N LEU A 12 -11.46 0.75 -7.70
CA LEU A 12 -11.52 0.10 -6.37
C LEU A 12 -10.49 0.65 -5.36
N GLY A 13 -9.65 1.61 -5.75
CA GLY A 13 -8.75 2.33 -4.85
C GLY A 13 -7.27 2.20 -5.22
N GLY A 14 -6.44 3.03 -4.59
CA GLY A 14 -4.99 3.10 -4.82
C GLY A 14 -4.18 2.29 -3.81
N ARG A 15 -3.16 2.93 -3.22
CA ARG A 15 -2.17 2.26 -2.35
C ARG A 15 -2.71 1.73 -1.02
N THR A 16 -3.73 2.40 -0.51
CA THR A 16 -4.55 1.95 0.61
C THR A 16 -5.85 1.48 0.00
N ASN A 17 -6.08 0.18 -0.08
CA ASN A 17 -7.33 -0.36 -0.58
C ASN A 17 -8.04 -1.14 0.54
N PRO A 18 -8.88 -0.46 1.33
CA PRO A 18 -9.58 -1.13 2.41
C PRO A 18 -10.59 -2.17 1.94
N LEU A 19 -11.07 -2.10 0.69
CA LEU A 19 -11.85 -3.18 0.10
C LEU A 19 -10.97 -4.41 -0.17
N ALA A 20 -9.74 -4.23 -0.65
CA ALA A 20 -8.79 -5.34 -0.77
C ALA A 20 -8.46 -5.93 0.60
N ASP A 21 -8.30 -5.09 1.63
CA ASP A 21 -8.05 -5.54 3.01
C ASP A 21 -9.28 -6.29 3.57
N PHE A 22 -10.50 -5.83 3.28
CA PHE A 22 -11.75 -6.48 3.68
C PHE A 22 -11.97 -7.83 2.98
N VAL A 23 -11.69 -7.91 1.67
CA VAL A 23 -11.82 -9.14 0.87
C VAL A 23 -10.63 -10.08 1.09
N GLY A 24 -9.54 -9.60 1.68
CA GLY A 24 -8.35 -10.40 1.93
C GLY A 24 -7.42 -10.58 0.73
N ILE A 25 -7.53 -9.72 -0.28
CA ILE A 25 -6.68 -9.79 -1.46
C ILE A 25 -5.34 -9.11 -1.12
N PRO A 26 -4.20 -9.81 -1.25
CA PRO A 26 -2.90 -9.18 -1.05
C PRO A 26 -2.72 -7.97 -1.97
N LEU A 27 -2.21 -6.88 -1.42
CA LEU A 27 -2.02 -5.63 -2.17
C LEU A 27 -1.12 -5.82 -3.42
N SER A 28 -0.15 -6.74 -3.35
CA SER A 28 0.68 -7.13 -4.49
C SER A 28 -0.15 -7.68 -5.66
N THR A 29 -1.07 -8.59 -5.37
CA THR A 29 -2.01 -9.16 -6.34
C THR A 29 -2.88 -8.07 -6.95
N TYR A 30 -3.44 -7.19 -6.12
CA TYR A 30 -4.24 -6.06 -6.59
C TYR A 30 -3.50 -5.17 -7.59
N TYR A 31 -2.24 -4.81 -7.34
CA TYR A 31 -1.47 -4.00 -8.28
C TYR A 31 -1.19 -4.69 -9.61
N ILE A 32 -0.97 -6.01 -9.62
CA ILE A 32 -0.81 -6.77 -10.86
C ILE A 32 -2.10 -6.67 -11.68
N PHE A 33 -3.25 -6.90 -11.04
CA PHE A 33 -4.55 -6.75 -11.69
C PHE A 33 -4.79 -5.32 -12.20
N HIS A 34 -4.53 -4.30 -11.39
CA HIS A 34 -4.70 -2.90 -11.78
C HIS A 34 -3.85 -2.54 -13.02
N HIS A 35 -2.59 -2.95 -13.07
CA HIS A 35 -1.74 -2.72 -14.24
C HIS A 35 -2.22 -3.48 -15.48
N PHE A 36 -2.66 -4.72 -15.32
CA PHE A 36 -3.14 -5.53 -16.44
C PHE A 36 -4.44 -4.97 -17.03
N ILE A 37 -5.44 -4.74 -16.19
CA ILE A 37 -6.73 -4.18 -16.62
C ILE A 37 -6.54 -2.78 -17.22
N GLY A 38 -5.64 -1.96 -16.65
CA GLY A 38 -5.33 -0.64 -17.22
C GLY A 38 -4.81 -0.69 -18.65
N ARG A 39 -4.01 -1.72 -19.01
CA ARG A 39 -3.55 -1.92 -20.39
C ARG A 39 -4.66 -2.37 -21.32
N VAL A 40 -5.58 -3.23 -20.84
CA VAL A 40 -6.76 -3.66 -21.60
C VAL A 40 -7.65 -2.46 -21.91
N VAL A 41 -7.99 -1.66 -20.90
CA VAL A 41 -8.80 -0.44 -21.07
C VAL A 41 -8.14 0.55 -22.04
N PHE A 42 -6.81 0.72 -21.95
CA PHE A 42 -6.06 1.54 -22.89
C PHE A 42 -6.19 1.02 -24.34
N ALA A 43 -5.96 -0.27 -24.58
CA ALA A 43 -6.06 -0.86 -25.91
C ALA A 43 -7.47 -0.75 -26.50
N GLU A 44 -8.50 -1.05 -25.70
CA GLU A 44 -9.89 -0.93 -26.12
C GLU A 44 -10.29 0.53 -26.38
N GLY A 45 -9.78 1.47 -25.58
CA GLY A 45 -9.99 2.91 -25.76
C GLY A 45 -9.33 3.45 -27.02
N VAL A 46 -8.10 3.05 -27.32
CA VAL A 46 -7.40 3.42 -28.57
C VAL A 46 -8.13 2.86 -29.79
N LEU A 47 -8.56 1.60 -29.73
CA LEU A 47 -9.35 0.99 -30.81
C LEU A 47 -10.67 1.76 -31.02
N HIS A 48 -11.37 2.10 -29.94
CA HIS A 48 -12.58 2.90 -30.01
C HIS A 48 -12.34 4.27 -30.64
N ALA A 49 -11.29 4.98 -30.23
CA ALA A 49 -10.91 6.27 -30.78
C ALA A 49 -10.55 6.18 -32.27
N ALA A 50 -9.78 5.17 -32.68
CA ALA A 50 -9.39 4.94 -34.08
C ALA A 50 -10.60 4.68 -34.99
N LEU A 51 -11.57 3.89 -34.52
CA LEU A 51 -12.81 3.64 -35.26
C LEU A 51 -13.72 4.88 -35.30
N ALA A 52 -13.74 5.67 -34.24
CA ALA A 52 -14.52 6.90 -34.15
C ALA A 52 -13.96 8.02 -35.04
N LEU A 53 -12.63 8.12 -35.19
CA LEU A 53 -11.97 9.09 -36.07
C LEU A 53 -12.48 9.02 -37.52
N ARG A 54 -12.78 7.80 -38.02
CA ARG A 54 -13.32 7.60 -39.38
C ARG A 54 -14.72 8.18 -39.57
N ARG A 55 -15.43 8.48 -38.48
CA ARG A 55 -16.81 9.00 -38.48
C ARG A 55 -16.92 10.35 -37.76
N SER A 56 -15.78 10.99 -37.48
CA SER A 56 -15.79 12.21 -36.67
C SER A 56 -16.55 13.34 -37.35
N ARG A 57 -17.29 14.10 -36.53
CA ARG A 57 -17.96 15.34 -36.89
C ARG A 57 -17.54 16.42 -35.89
N TYR A 58 -17.78 17.68 -36.20
CA TYR A 58 -17.63 18.77 -35.22
C TYR A 58 -18.87 18.83 -34.32
N ASP A 59 -19.00 17.85 -33.43
CA ASP A 59 -20.10 17.72 -32.47
C ASP A 59 -19.60 17.49 -31.04
N GLN A 60 -20.49 17.64 -30.05
CA GLN A 60 -20.13 17.46 -28.64
C GLN A 60 -19.63 16.05 -28.33
N VAL A 61 -20.11 15.04 -29.06
CA VAL A 61 -19.70 13.64 -28.88
C VAL A 61 -18.24 13.46 -29.32
N SER A 62 -17.84 14.00 -30.47
CA SER A 62 -16.45 13.93 -30.94
C SER A 62 -15.51 14.72 -30.04
N THR A 63 -15.89 15.95 -29.65
CA THR A 63 -15.05 16.78 -28.76
C THR A 63 -14.80 16.11 -27.41
N SER A 64 -15.85 15.60 -26.76
CA SER A 64 -15.70 14.86 -25.51
C SER A 64 -14.91 13.55 -25.67
N GLY A 65 -15.06 12.88 -26.81
CA GLY A 65 -14.28 11.69 -27.16
C GLY A 65 -12.79 12.00 -27.32
N TYR A 66 -12.42 13.14 -27.93
CA TYR A 66 -11.03 13.58 -28.05
C TYR A 66 -10.41 13.90 -26.69
N ILE A 67 -11.12 14.62 -25.83
CA ILE A 67 -10.65 14.93 -24.48
C ILE A 67 -10.45 13.65 -23.66
N GLY A 68 -11.43 12.72 -23.70
CA GLY A 68 -11.34 11.44 -23.02
C GLY A 68 -10.18 10.57 -23.53
N SER A 69 -10.01 10.49 -24.85
CA SER A 69 -8.92 9.73 -25.48
C SER A 69 -7.55 10.33 -25.17
N GLY A 70 -7.43 11.66 -25.17
CA GLY A 70 -6.22 12.36 -24.76
C GLY A 70 -5.86 12.12 -23.29
N GLY A 71 -6.85 12.16 -22.39
CA GLY A 71 -6.68 11.82 -20.98
C GLY A 71 -6.18 10.38 -20.78
N LEU A 72 -6.77 9.42 -21.49
CA LEU A 72 -6.36 8.01 -21.46
C LEU A 72 -4.92 7.82 -21.99
N LEU A 73 -4.53 8.55 -23.03
CA LEU A 73 -3.16 8.54 -23.55
C LEU A 73 -2.16 9.12 -22.54
N LEU A 74 -2.47 10.25 -21.91
CA LEU A 74 -1.63 10.84 -20.88
C LEU A 74 -1.48 9.93 -19.65
N LEU A 75 -2.55 9.24 -19.24
CA LEU A 75 -2.50 8.22 -18.20
C LEU A 75 -1.55 7.09 -18.56
N PHE A 76 -1.61 6.58 -19.79
CA PHE A 76 -0.70 5.52 -20.24
C PHE A 76 0.75 6.00 -20.25
N CYS A 77 1.04 7.15 -20.88
CA CYS A 77 2.39 7.71 -20.98
C CYS A 77 3.02 7.98 -19.62
N THR A 78 2.27 8.57 -18.68
CA THR A 78 2.77 8.81 -17.31
C THR A 78 3.00 7.51 -16.54
N SER A 79 2.29 6.43 -16.91
CA SER A 79 2.38 5.11 -16.28
C SER A 79 3.49 4.21 -16.84
N ILE A 80 4.17 4.62 -17.91
CA ILE A 80 5.32 3.90 -18.45
C ILE A 80 6.42 3.82 -17.39
N TRP A 81 7.05 2.65 -17.29
CA TRP A 81 8.07 2.36 -16.27
C TRP A 81 9.18 3.41 -16.21
N LEU A 82 9.64 3.90 -17.37
CA LEU A 82 10.70 4.90 -17.45
C LEU A 82 10.28 6.23 -16.79
N VAL A 83 9.10 6.74 -17.14
CA VAL A 83 8.55 7.98 -16.57
C VAL A 83 8.32 7.83 -15.07
N ARG A 84 7.72 6.71 -14.66
CA ARG A 84 7.52 6.37 -13.23
C ARG A 84 8.82 6.31 -12.45
N ARG A 85 9.91 5.86 -13.09
CA ARG A 85 11.23 5.80 -12.47
C ARG A 85 11.79 7.20 -12.23
N TYR A 86 11.64 8.16 -13.14
CA TYR A 86 12.15 9.51 -12.91
C TYR A 86 11.23 10.33 -11.99
N PHE A 87 9.92 10.26 -12.19
CA PHE A 87 8.94 11.09 -11.50
C PHE A 87 8.23 10.37 -10.34
N PHE A 88 8.88 9.41 -9.68
CA PHE A 88 8.24 8.51 -8.70
C PHE A 88 7.47 9.23 -7.57
N ARG A 89 7.97 10.39 -7.13
CA ARG A 89 7.38 11.19 -6.03
C ARG A 89 6.03 11.76 -6.44
N SER A 90 5.95 12.31 -7.65
CA SER A 90 4.77 13.00 -8.15
C SER A 90 3.84 12.08 -8.94
N PHE A 91 4.35 10.96 -9.46
CA PHE A 91 3.63 10.04 -10.34
C PHE A 91 2.24 9.69 -9.81
N ALA A 92 2.13 9.22 -8.57
CA ALA A 92 0.84 8.78 -8.07
C ALA A 92 -0.17 9.94 -7.88
N LYS A 93 0.29 11.17 -7.59
CA LYS A 93 -0.60 12.36 -7.55
C LYS A 93 -1.07 12.74 -8.94
N ILE A 94 -0.14 12.81 -9.89
CA ILE A 94 -0.44 13.16 -11.28
C ILE A 94 -1.37 12.11 -11.90
N HIS A 95 -1.07 10.83 -11.72
CA HIS A 95 -1.90 9.73 -12.20
C HIS A 95 -3.31 9.78 -11.61
N PHE A 96 -3.44 10.07 -10.31
CA PHE A 96 -4.73 10.21 -9.66
C PHE A 96 -5.56 11.38 -10.23
N ILE A 97 -4.96 12.56 -10.37
CA ILE A 97 -5.63 13.74 -10.94
C ILE A 97 -6.06 13.45 -12.39
N LEU A 98 -5.18 12.87 -13.19
CA LEU A 98 -5.48 12.48 -14.57
C LEU A 98 -6.59 11.41 -14.64
N ALA A 99 -6.65 10.48 -13.69
CA ALA A 99 -7.69 9.46 -13.63
C ALA A 99 -9.07 10.07 -13.37
N LEU A 100 -9.16 11.02 -12.43
CA LEU A 100 -10.41 11.75 -12.18
C LEU A 100 -10.83 12.63 -13.36
N ALA A 101 -9.88 13.34 -13.98
CA ALA A 101 -10.16 14.14 -15.17
C ALA A 101 -10.65 13.27 -16.34
N THR A 102 -10.02 12.10 -16.56
CA THR A 102 -10.41 11.15 -17.60
C THR A 102 -11.78 10.53 -17.31
N LEU A 103 -12.08 10.22 -16.04
CA LEU A 103 -13.40 9.76 -15.62
C LEU A 103 -14.48 10.83 -15.87
N GLY A 104 -14.19 12.10 -15.56
CA GLY A 104 -15.08 13.22 -15.85
C GLY A 104 -15.33 13.41 -17.35
N ALA A 105 -14.28 13.39 -18.17
CA ALA A 105 -14.38 13.46 -19.62
C ALA A 105 -15.17 12.29 -20.22
N THR A 106 -14.96 11.07 -19.70
CA THR A 106 -15.70 9.87 -20.13
C THR A 106 -17.17 9.95 -19.70
N THR A 107 -17.45 10.47 -18.51
CA THR A 107 -18.83 10.75 -18.05
C THR A 107 -19.52 11.71 -19.01
N TRP A 108 -18.89 12.85 -19.32
CA TRP A 108 -19.41 13.78 -20.33
C TRP A 108 -19.69 13.07 -21.65
N HIS A 109 -18.70 12.33 -22.18
CA HIS A 109 -18.82 11.63 -23.45
C HIS A 109 -20.01 10.66 -23.48
N THR A 110 -20.20 9.89 -22.42
CA THR A 110 -21.33 8.94 -22.33
C THR A 110 -22.67 9.64 -22.11
N LEU A 111 -22.71 10.81 -21.47
CA LEU A 111 -23.94 11.60 -21.31
C LEU A 111 -24.43 12.19 -22.64
N CYS A 112 -23.50 12.59 -23.53
CA CYS A 112 -23.83 13.02 -24.89
C CYS A 112 -24.37 11.87 -25.78
N GLN A 113 -24.23 10.61 -25.36
CA GLN A 113 -24.76 9.45 -26.08
C GLN A 113 -26.14 9.06 -25.57
N THR A 114 -26.99 8.54 -26.46
CA THR A 114 -28.35 8.06 -26.13
C THR A 114 -28.34 6.70 -25.43
N THR A 115 -27.28 5.90 -25.62
CA THR A 115 -27.18 4.53 -25.10
C THR A 115 -26.98 4.48 -23.58
N ARG A 116 -27.93 3.87 -22.86
CA ARG A 116 -27.85 3.69 -21.39
C ARG A 116 -26.75 2.71 -20.96
N GLN A 117 -26.39 1.75 -21.81
CA GLN A 117 -25.44 0.67 -21.50
C GLN A 117 -24.03 1.19 -21.14
N ALA A 118 -23.58 2.31 -21.73
CA ALA A 118 -22.28 2.89 -21.40
C ALA A 118 -22.32 3.76 -20.13
N LYS A 119 -23.48 4.35 -19.80
CA LYS A 119 -23.64 5.24 -18.64
C LYS A 119 -23.48 4.48 -17.32
N ILE A 120 -24.13 3.32 -17.20
CA ILE A 120 -24.12 2.49 -15.99
C ILE A 120 -22.69 2.22 -15.48
N PRO A 121 -21.75 1.65 -16.27
CA PRO A 121 -20.41 1.35 -15.79
C PRO A 121 -19.57 2.60 -15.47
N VAL A 122 -19.77 3.74 -16.15
CA VAL A 122 -19.10 5.00 -15.77
C VAL A 122 -19.56 5.47 -14.39
N PHE A 123 -20.87 5.53 -14.16
CA PHE A 123 -21.40 5.95 -12.86
C PHE A 123 -21.05 4.96 -11.75
N LEU A 124 -21.00 3.65 -12.03
CA LEU A 124 -20.49 2.66 -11.08
C LEU A 124 -19.02 2.90 -10.73
N SER A 125 -18.19 3.24 -11.71
CA SER A 125 -16.77 3.59 -11.49
C SER A 125 -16.63 4.79 -10.55
N GLY A 126 -17.42 5.86 -10.80
CA GLY A 126 -17.46 7.03 -9.93
C GLY A 126 -17.97 6.71 -8.53
N GLY A 127 -19.04 5.91 -8.43
CA GLY A 127 -19.60 5.46 -7.15
C GLY A 127 -18.60 4.67 -6.32
N LEU A 128 -17.92 3.68 -6.90
CA LEU A 128 -16.88 2.89 -6.22
C LEU A 128 -15.74 3.79 -5.70
N TRP A 129 -15.29 4.74 -6.51
CA TRP A 129 -14.26 5.69 -6.09
C TRP A 129 -14.72 6.57 -4.91
N VAL A 130 -15.94 7.11 -4.97
CA VAL A 130 -16.51 7.90 -3.85
C VAL A 130 -16.64 7.04 -2.61
N SER A 131 -17.21 5.83 -2.71
CA SER A 131 -17.40 4.93 -1.58
C SER A 131 -16.09 4.56 -0.89
N THR A 132 -15.06 4.22 -1.67
CA THR A 132 -13.73 3.90 -1.12
C THR A 132 -13.06 5.11 -0.47
N THR A 133 -13.25 6.31 -1.03
CA THR A 133 -12.73 7.56 -0.46
C THR A 133 -13.44 7.92 0.85
N VAL A 134 -14.78 7.86 0.88
CA VAL A 134 -15.57 8.10 2.09
C VAL A 134 -15.19 7.12 3.19
N TYR A 135 -15.09 5.82 2.86
CA TYR A 135 -14.64 4.81 3.83
C TYR A 135 -13.25 5.13 4.39
N ARG A 136 -12.30 5.54 3.54
CA ARG A 136 -10.96 5.95 3.99
C ARG A 136 -11.02 7.16 4.91
N CYS A 137 -11.78 8.20 4.56
CA CYS A 137 -11.93 9.39 5.41
C CYS A 137 -12.52 9.03 6.78
N ILE A 138 -13.56 8.19 6.81
CA ILE A 138 -14.15 7.68 8.06
C ILE A 138 -13.09 6.92 8.86
N ARG A 139 -12.37 5.99 8.23
CA ARG A 139 -11.33 5.22 8.91
C ARG A 139 -10.27 6.10 9.54
N ILE A 140 -9.80 7.11 8.83
CA ILE A 140 -8.77 7.97 9.38
C ILE A 140 -9.31 8.88 10.48
N ALA A 141 -10.52 9.42 10.33
CA ALA A 141 -11.14 10.23 11.36
C ALA A 141 -11.36 9.47 12.68
N PHE A 142 -11.71 8.17 12.63
CA PHE A 142 -12.16 7.43 13.81
C PHE A 142 -11.18 6.36 14.33
N TYR A 143 -10.31 5.80 13.49
CA TYR A 143 -9.48 4.63 13.85
C TYR A 143 -7.97 4.94 13.85
N THR A 144 -7.58 6.16 13.47
CA THR A 144 -6.18 6.57 13.55
C THR A 144 -5.84 6.96 14.98
N THR A 145 -4.69 6.52 15.47
CA THR A 145 -4.20 6.87 16.81
C THR A 145 -2.89 7.61 16.70
N GLY A 146 -2.71 8.61 17.56
CA GLY A 146 -1.42 9.24 17.80
C GLY A 146 -0.41 8.26 18.40
N ALA A 147 0.84 8.41 18.00
CA ALA A 147 1.94 7.65 18.57
C ALA A 147 3.22 8.48 18.58
N LYS A 148 4.08 8.22 19.57
CA LYS A 148 5.35 8.91 19.76
C LYS A 148 6.50 7.95 19.51
N ILE A 149 7.50 8.41 18.77
CA ILE A 149 8.70 7.64 18.50
C ILE A 149 9.56 7.65 19.77
N THR A 150 9.78 6.48 20.34
CA THR A 150 10.58 6.33 21.57
C THR A 150 12.05 6.14 21.25
N ARG A 151 12.36 5.44 20.16
CA ARG A 151 13.74 5.14 19.78
C ARG A 151 13.84 4.80 18.30
N GLU A 152 14.82 5.37 17.60
CA GLU A 152 15.28 4.89 16.29
C GLU A 152 16.67 4.27 16.46
N THR A 153 16.89 3.06 15.94
CA THR A 153 18.20 2.40 16.02
C THR A 153 18.48 1.68 14.71
N GLY A 154 19.61 1.97 14.09
CA GLY A 154 20.05 1.27 12.90
C GLY A 154 21.08 2.06 12.09
N ASP A 155 21.31 1.59 10.88
CA ASP A 155 22.34 2.09 9.97
C ASP A 155 21.72 2.86 8.80
N SER A 156 22.55 3.28 7.85
CA SER A 156 22.12 4.00 6.65
C SER A 156 21.14 3.21 5.76
N GLU A 157 21.14 1.87 5.83
CA GLU A 157 20.30 0.99 5.01
C GLU A 157 19.02 0.51 5.72
N PHE A 158 19.08 0.27 7.03
CA PHE A 158 17.97 -0.26 7.81
C PHE A 158 17.88 0.43 9.16
N SER A 159 16.69 0.88 9.54
CA SER A 159 16.41 1.40 10.88
C SER A 159 15.27 0.64 11.54
N ARG A 160 15.43 0.32 12.82
CA ARG A 160 14.37 -0.16 13.70
C ARG A 160 13.78 1.04 14.41
N ILE A 161 12.47 1.22 14.29
CA ILE A 161 11.73 2.29 14.92
C ILE A 161 10.85 1.68 15.99
N GLN A 162 10.97 2.19 17.21
CA GLN A 162 10.08 1.89 18.33
C GLN A 162 9.13 3.05 18.55
N VAL A 163 7.87 2.72 18.72
CA VAL A 163 6.77 3.68 18.79
C VAL A 163 5.88 3.30 19.97
N HIS A 164 5.61 4.27 20.83
CA HIS A 164 4.63 4.16 21.91
C HIS A 164 3.32 4.82 21.47
N ARG A 165 2.22 4.06 21.47
CA ARG A 165 0.89 4.56 21.07
C ARG A 165 0.20 5.27 22.23
N ASP A 166 -0.57 6.30 21.91
CA ASP A 166 -1.41 7.02 22.88
C ASP A 166 -2.56 6.14 23.42
N SER A 167 -2.89 5.03 22.74
CA SER A 167 -3.88 4.06 23.19
C SER A 167 -3.50 2.62 22.85
N ARG A 168 -4.05 1.70 23.65
CA ARG A 168 -3.93 0.24 23.49
C ARG A 168 -4.56 -0.21 22.18
N VAL A 169 -3.82 -1.01 21.41
CA VAL A 169 -4.31 -1.60 20.17
C VAL A 169 -4.27 -3.12 20.25
N ARG A 170 -5.35 -3.77 19.80
CA ARG A 170 -5.32 -5.22 19.58
C ARG A 170 -4.44 -5.53 18.39
N PHE A 171 -3.56 -6.51 18.47
CA PHE A 171 -2.71 -6.92 17.36
C PHE A 171 -2.85 -8.42 17.09
N TYR A 172 -2.30 -8.88 15.97
CA TYR A 172 -2.16 -10.29 15.64
C TYR A 172 -0.88 -10.47 14.83
N PRO A 173 -0.25 -11.66 14.88
CA PRO A 173 1.01 -11.86 14.18
C PRO A 173 0.82 -11.70 12.66
N GLY A 174 1.80 -11.06 12.01
CA GLY A 174 1.75 -10.72 10.60
C GLY A 174 0.92 -9.50 10.23
N CYS A 175 0.32 -8.80 11.19
CA CYS A 175 -0.37 -7.54 10.90
C CYS A 175 0.60 -6.45 10.44
N TYR A 176 0.05 -5.43 9.77
CA TYR A 176 0.78 -4.22 9.41
C TYR A 176 -0.02 -2.97 9.76
N PHE A 177 0.69 -1.84 9.86
CA PHE A 177 0.13 -0.53 10.13
C PHE A 177 0.54 0.42 9.02
N TYR A 178 -0.35 1.34 8.65
CA TYR A 178 0.04 2.50 7.86
C TYR A 178 0.60 3.55 8.80
N ILE A 179 1.85 3.93 8.58
CA ILE A 179 2.54 4.97 9.33
C ILE A 179 2.46 6.27 8.55
N PHE A 180 2.05 7.34 9.22
CA PHE A 180 1.98 8.70 8.66
C PHE A 180 2.98 9.59 9.41
N PRO A 181 4.13 9.92 8.77
CA PRO A 181 5.12 10.82 9.35
C PRO A 181 4.54 12.23 9.51
N SER A 182 4.63 12.79 10.72
CA SER A 182 4.30 14.18 11.11
C SER A 182 2.88 14.69 10.80
N GLY A 183 1.96 14.45 11.75
CA GLY A 183 1.00 15.40 12.36
C GLY A 183 0.02 16.27 11.55
N ASN A 184 0.22 16.52 10.26
CA ASN A 184 -0.66 17.38 9.48
C ASN A 184 -1.67 16.54 8.67
N LEU A 185 -2.92 16.52 9.15
CA LEU A 185 -4.05 15.84 8.51
C LEU A 185 -4.29 16.32 7.05
N LEU A 186 -3.78 17.48 6.64
CA LEU A 186 -3.91 17.97 5.25
C LEU A 186 -3.02 17.22 4.24
N HIS A 187 -1.95 16.57 4.70
CA HIS A 187 -1.10 15.75 3.84
C HIS A 187 -1.59 14.29 3.72
N TYR A 188 -2.70 13.98 4.38
CA TYR A 188 -3.34 12.67 4.47
C TYR A 188 -3.59 11.99 3.11
N ASP A 189 -4.03 12.74 2.09
CA ASP A 189 -4.27 12.20 0.75
C ASP A 189 -3.04 12.19 -0.17
N SER A 190 -1.89 12.70 0.31
CA SER A 190 -0.76 13.04 -0.54
C SER A 190 0.45 12.12 -0.39
N LEU A 191 0.22 10.80 -0.40
CA LEU A 191 1.24 9.75 -0.56
C LEU A 191 2.25 9.56 0.59
N GLY A 192 1.99 10.13 1.76
CA GLY A 192 2.87 10.05 2.93
C GLY A 192 2.69 8.80 3.80
N SER A 193 1.73 7.93 3.50
CA SER A 193 1.49 6.72 4.30
C SER A 193 2.29 5.54 3.79
N PHE A 194 2.92 4.82 4.72
CA PHE A 194 3.74 3.67 4.40
C PHE A 194 3.24 2.45 5.17
N PRO A 195 2.82 1.36 4.48
CA PRO A 195 2.50 0.12 5.16
C PRO A 195 3.79 -0.46 5.74
N MET A 196 3.78 -0.75 7.03
CA MET A 196 4.90 -1.36 7.74
C MET A 196 4.40 -2.55 8.54
N ALA A 197 4.99 -3.72 8.27
CA ALA A 197 4.70 -4.93 9.01
C ALA A 197 5.18 -4.79 10.46
N LEU A 198 4.31 -5.17 11.40
CA LEU A 198 4.66 -5.21 12.81
C LEU A 198 5.78 -6.25 13.00
N MET A 199 6.92 -5.79 13.49
CA MET A 199 8.08 -6.64 13.75
C MET A 199 8.04 -7.23 15.16
N TRP A 200 7.77 -6.38 16.13
CA TRP A 200 7.77 -6.72 17.55
C TRP A 200 6.78 -5.81 18.28
N TYR A 201 6.28 -6.28 19.41
CA TYR A 201 5.38 -5.56 20.29
C TYR A 201 5.89 -5.70 21.73
N GLY A 202 5.69 -4.68 22.55
CA GLY A 202 6.01 -4.75 23.97
C GLY A 202 5.13 -5.78 24.66
N PRO A 203 5.69 -6.59 25.59
CA PRO A 203 4.88 -7.48 26.39
C PRO A 203 3.88 -6.63 27.19
N GLY A 204 2.59 -6.80 26.90
CA GLY A 204 1.55 -6.32 27.80
C GLY A 204 1.77 -6.94 29.17
N ARG A 205 1.39 -6.22 30.24
CA ARG A 205 1.47 -6.72 31.63
C ARG A 205 0.70 -8.03 31.85
N GLU A 206 -0.11 -8.47 30.88
CA GLU A 206 -0.83 -9.74 30.85
C GLU A 206 -0.58 -10.46 29.52
N LEU A 207 0.04 -11.64 29.57
CA LEU A 207 0.39 -12.49 28.41
C LEU A 207 -0.84 -12.97 27.61
N GLU A 208 -2.04 -12.82 28.17
CA GLU A 208 -3.30 -13.33 27.61
C GLU A 208 -4.03 -12.34 26.70
N THR A 209 -3.78 -11.03 26.84
CA THR A 209 -4.44 -10.05 25.98
C THR A 209 -3.54 -9.71 24.80
N ASP A 210 -4.02 -9.96 23.57
CA ASP A 210 -3.37 -9.59 22.30
C ASP A 210 -3.37 -8.05 22.12
N VAL A 211 -2.92 -7.30 23.13
CA VAL A 211 -3.04 -5.84 23.26
C VAL A 211 -1.67 -5.26 23.60
N ALA A 212 -1.22 -4.29 22.81
CA ALA A 212 0.06 -3.61 23.03
C ALA A 212 -0.05 -2.09 22.84
N GLU A 213 0.84 -1.37 23.51
CA GLU A 213 1.05 0.09 23.35
C GLU A 213 2.38 0.34 22.63
N ASP A 214 3.42 -0.42 22.98
CA ASP A 214 4.73 -0.35 22.34
C ASP A 214 4.79 -1.25 21.10
N LEU A 215 5.08 -0.65 19.96
CA LEU A 215 5.23 -1.34 18.68
C LEU A 215 6.61 -1.05 18.09
N ALA A 216 7.19 -2.03 17.40
CA ALA A 216 8.41 -1.84 16.64
C ALA A 216 8.24 -2.24 15.17
N PHE A 217 8.85 -1.44 14.31
CA PHE A 217 8.85 -1.60 12.86
C PHE A 217 10.29 -1.59 12.34
N LEU A 218 10.52 -2.31 11.25
CA LEU A 218 11.80 -2.25 10.52
C LEU A 218 11.59 -1.52 9.21
N VAL A 219 12.39 -0.49 9.00
CA VAL A 219 12.39 0.35 7.82
C VAL A 219 13.63 0.03 6.98
N SER A 220 13.44 -0.03 5.66
CA SER A 220 14.55 -0.13 4.73
C SER A 220 14.64 1.11 3.85
N HIS A 221 15.75 1.81 3.99
CA HIS A 221 16.06 3.04 3.27
C HIS A 221 16.55 2.77 1.83
N ASN A 222 16.68 1.50 1.43
CA ASN A 222 16.97 1.12 0.05
C ASN A 222 15.77 1.31 -0.88
N SER A 223 14.55 1.41 -0.33
CA SER A 223 13.36 1.70 -1.11
C SER A 223 13.19 3.21 -1.32
N ARG A 224 12.92 3.64 -2.56
CA ARG A 224 12.73 5.06 -2.92
C ARG A 224 11.75 5.85 -2.04
N PRO A 225 10.59 5.31 -1.61
CA PRO A 225 9.70 6.04 -0.72
C PRO A 225 10.27 6.27 0.69
N LEU A 226 11.08 5.34 1.20
CA LEU A 226 11.58 5.34 2.58
C LEU A 226 13.04 5.82 2.69
N ARG A 227 13.71 6.08 1.57
CA ARG A 227 15.13 6.45 1.52
C ARG A 227 15.44 7.70 2.32
N SER A 228 14.59 8.72 2.19
CA SER A 228 14.71 9.99 2.90
C SER A 228 13.90 10.05 4.19
N LEU A 229 13.18 8.97 4.53
CA LEU A 229 12.41 8.93 5.75
C LEU A 229 13.39 8.67 6.90
N ARG A 230 13.47 9.62 7.83
CA ARG A 230 14.21 9.57 9.07
C ARG A 230 13.29 10.08 10.17
N PHE A 231 13.41 9.52 11.35
CA PHE A 231 12.50 9.77 12.44
C PHE A 231 13.27 10.30 13.64
N GLY A 232 12.93 11.51 14.07
CA GLY A 232 13.49 12.05 15.30
C GLY A 232 12.95 11.30 16.51
N GLU A 233 13.81 11.03 17.50
CA GLU A 233 13.33 10.60 18.81
C GLU A 233 12.40 11.67 19.40
N GLY A 234 11.23 11.23 19.87
CA GLY A 234 10.20 12.11 20.39
C GLY A 234 9.24 12.70 19.35
N GLU A 235 9.46 12.49 18.04
CA GLU A 235 8.53 12.90 17.01
C GLU A 235 7.17 12.19 17.15
N ARG A 236 6.10 12.90 16.80
CA ARG A 236 4.75 12.36 16.74
C ARG A 236 4.41 11.90 15.33
N LEU A 237 3.74 10.77 15.25
CA LEU A 237 3.20 10.19 14.03
C LEU A 237 1.77 9.71 14.26
N LEU A 238 1.09 9.38 13.18
CA LEU A 238 -0.21 8.72 13.23
C LEU A 238 -0.08 7.28 12.74
N LEU A 239 -0.81 6.37 13.38
CA LEU A 239 -0.90 4.96 12.99
C LEU A 239 -2.35 4.59 12.65
N ASP A 240 -2.56 4.00 11.47
CA ASP A 240 -3.81 3.33 11.09
C ASP A 240 -3.57 1.81 10.98
N GLY A 241 -4.37 1.04 11.71
CA GLY A 241 -4.30 -0.42 11.77
C GLY A 241 -4.76 -0.96 13.13
N PRO A 242 -4.70 -2.28 13.33
CA PRO A 242 -3.99 -3.27 12.51
C PRO A 242 -4.71 -3.64 11.21
N HIS A 243 -3.93 -3.92 10.16
CA HIS A 243 -4.39 -4.44 8.87
C HIS A 243 -3.77 -5.80 8.56
N GLY A 244 -4.40 -6.55 7.65
CA GLY A 244 -4.02 -7.91 7.28
C GLY A 244 -4.96 -8.97 7.84
N GLN A 245 -4.45 -10.20 7.97
CA GLN A 245 -5.22 -11.35 8.45
C GLN A 245 -4.42 -12.15 9.48
N ASN A 246 -5.12 -12.68 10.49
CA ASN A 246 -4.55 -13.65 11.41
C ASN A 246 -4.62 -15.05 10.77
N LEU A 247 -3.46 -15.62 10.45
CA LEU A 247 -3.36 -16.95 9.82
C LEU A 247 -3.62 -18.11 10.78
N GLY A 248 -3.68 -17.87 12.09
CA GLY A 248 -3.97 -18.91 13.08
C GLY A 248 -2.93 -20.03 13.13
N LEU A 249 -1.64 -19.69 12.95
CA LEU A 249 -0.54 -20.68 12.82
C LEU A 249 -0.38 -21.61 14.03
N GLN A 250 -0.89 -21.21 15.21
CA GLN A 250 -0.91 -22.02 16.43
C GLN A 250 -1.73 -23.32 16.32
N ARG A 251 -2.57 -23.43 15.28
CA ARG A 251 -3.38 -24.63 15.00
C ARG A 251 -2.55 -25.78 14.40
N PHE A 252 -1.38 -25.47 13.85
CA PHE A 252 -0.51 -26.44 13.20
C PHE A 252 0.54 -26.97 14.17
N GLU A 253 0.95 -28.23 13.99
CA GLU A 253 1.95 -28.88 14.84
C GLU A 253 3.37 -28.43 14.51
N THR A 254 3.67 -28.29 13.21
CA THR A 254 4.95 -27.82 12.71
C THR A 254 4.72 -26.63 11.79
N VAL A 255 5.38 -25.52 12.08
CA VAL A 255 5.32 -24.30 11.28
C VAL A 255 6.71 -24.00 10.71
N MET A 256 6.80 -23.86 9.40
CA MET A 256 8.00 -23.40 8.72
C MET A 256 7.80 -21.95 8.29
N LEU A 257 8.59 -21.06 8.87
CA LEU A 257 8.59 -19.64 8.61
C LEU A 257 9.77 -19.32 7.69
N ALA A 258 9.48 -18.74 6.52
CA ALA A 258 10.51 -18.36 5.55
C ALA A 258 10.46 -16.86 5.28
N ALA A 259 11.61 -16.20 5.35
CA ALA A 259 11.75 -14.76 5.15
C ALA A 259 12.94 -14.41 4.25
N HIS A 260 12.79 -13.34 3.47
CA HIS A 260 13.88 -12.76 2.69
C HIS A 260 14.00 -11.25 2.92
N GLY A 261 15.21 -10.78 3.22
CA GLY A 261 15.49 -9.36 3.51
C GLY A 261 14.58 -8.79 4.60
N VAL A 262 13.97 -7.63 4.31
CA VAL A 262 13.04 -6.89 5.21
C VAL A 262 11.73 -7.65 5.46
N GLY A 263 11.41 -8.65 4.63
CA GLY A 263 10.24 -9.50 4.85
C GLY A 263 10.27 -10.23 6.20
N ILE A 264 11.44 -10.28 6.85
CA ILE A 264 11.59 -10.81 8.21
C ILE A 264 10.70 -10.09 9.23
N SER A 265 10.33 -8.81 9.04
CA SER A 265 9.50 -8.08 10.00
C SER A 265 8.16 -8.77 10.23
N GLY A 266 7.43 -9.10 9.16
CA GLY A 266 6.15 -9.79 9.29
C GLY A 266 6.30 -11.23 9.79
N VAL A 267 7.39 -11.91 9.43
CA VAL A 267 7.65 -13.30 9.84
C VAL A 267 8.08 -13.39 11.30
N LEU A 268 8.83 -12.41 11.79
CA LEU A 268 9.32 -12.37 13.16
C LEU A 268 8.18 -12.19 14.15
N SER A 269 7.15 -11.40 13.82
CA SER A 269 5.97 -11.30 14.70
C SER A 269 5.22 -12.63 14.83
N PHE A 270 5.17 -13.48 13.78
CA PHE A 270 4.69 -14.86 13.92
C PHE A 270 5.59 -15.70 14.82
N ALA A 271 6.91 -15.65 14.63
CA ALA A 271 7.85 -16.44 15.42
C ALA A 271 7.76 -16.09 16.91
N LEU A 272 7.76 -14.79 17.25
CA LEU A 272 7.64 -14.30 18.63
C LEU A 272 6.31 -14.72 19.26
N TYR A 273 5.21 -14.50 18.55
CA TYR A 273 3.87 -14.89 19.02
C TYR A 273 3.75 -16.39 19.32
N LEU A 274 4.32 -17.23 18.44
CA LEU A 274 4.31 -18.68 18.62
C LEU A 274 5.24 -19.13 19.77
N CYS A 275 6.37 -18.43 19.98
CA CYS A 275 7.29 -18.71 21.07
C CYS A 275 6.73 -18.32 22.44
N GLU A 276 6.11 -17.14 22.55
CA GLU A 276 5.47 -16.66 23.80
C GLU A 276 4.32 -17.56 24.25
N ARG A 277 3.62 -18.19 23.29
CA ARG A 277 2.48 -19.10 23.55
C ARG A 277 2.85 -20.57 23.47
N ARG A 278 4.15 -20.89 23.48
CA ARG A 278 4.62 -22.27 23.49
C ARG A 278 4.30 -22.90 24.84
N GLY A 279 3.30 -23.78 24.85
CA GLY A 279 2.84 -24.49 26.06
C GLY A 279 1.41 -24.15 26.50
N SER A 280 0.81 -23.06 25.98
CA SER A 280 -0.58 -22.72 26.24
C SER A 280 -1.51 -23.33 25.17
N ARG A 281 -2.20 -24.44 25.53
CA ARG A 281 -3.32 -25.09 24.81
C ARG A 281 -3.21 -25.35 23.28
N GLY A 282 -2.06 -25.13 22.66
CA GLY A 282 -1.85 -25.26 21.22
C GLY A 282 -1.33 -26.63 20.78
N ARG A 283 -1.49 -26.94 19.49
CA ARG A 283 -0.90 -28.15 18.86
C ARG A 283 0.56 -27.98 18.48
N LEU A 284 1.09 -26.75 18.57
CA LEU A 284 2.42 -26.39 18.11
C LEU A 284 3.53 -27.11 18.89
N ARG A 285 4.33 -27.89 18.17
CA ARG A 285 5.52 -28.58 18.71
C ARG A 285 6.83 -28.00 18.20
N ARG A 286 6.87 -27.60 16.92
CA ARG A 286 8.10 -27.15 16.24
C ARG A 286 7.87 -25.89 15.41
N VAL A 287 8.76 -24.92 15.56
CA VAL A 287 8.84 -23.72 14.72
C VAL A 287 10.24 -23.68 14.11
N ASN A 288 10.32 -23.67 12.78
CA ASN A 288 11.58 -23.51 12.05
C ASN A 288 11.56 -22.16 11.34
N LEU A 289 12.58 -21.33 11.55
CA LEU A 289 12.73 -20.06 10.87
C LEU A 289 13.91 -20.14 9.90
N LEU A 290 13.63 -19.98 8.60
CA LEU A 290 14.60 -19.82 7.54
C LEU A 290 14.63 -18.35 7.12
N TRP A 291 15.75 -17.67 7.37
CA TRP A 291 15.93 -16.28 6.96
C TRP A 291 17.12 -16.13 6.03
N SER A 292 16.86 -15.57 4.85
CA SER A 292 17.88 -15.16 3.89
C SER A 292 18.02 -13.64 3.92
N PRO A 293 19.08 -13.07 4.53
CA PRO A 293 19.33 -11.64 4.46
C PRO A 293 19.64 -11.23 3.01
N LYS A 294 19.22 -10.03 2.60
CA LYS A 294 19.72 -9.44 1.35
C LYS A 294 21.21 -9.18 1.53
N TYR A 295 22.04 -9.58 0.56
CA TYR A 295 23.48 -9.34 0.56
C TYR A 295 23.78 -7.87 0.90
N CYS A 296 24.22 -7.63 2.13
CA CYS A 296 24.82 -6.37 2.51
C CYS A 296 26.20 -6.36 1.86
N LYS A 297 26.49 -5.39 0.97
CA LYS A 297 27.87 -5.20 0.52
C LYS A 297 28.68 -4.91 1.78
N LYS A 298 29.57 -5.83 2.18
CA LYS A 298 30.55 -5.53 3.23
C LYS A 298 31.25 -4.24 2.83
N GLY A 299 31.10 -3.18 3.63
CA GLY A 299 32.02 -2.06 3.58
C GLY A 299 33.45 -2.58 3.78
N PRO A 300 34.48 -1.86 3.28
CA PRO A 300 35.85 -2.33 3.40
C PRO A 300 36.15 -2.62 4.87
N SER A 301 36.51 -3.87 5.15
CA SER A 301 37.04 -4.26 6.45
C SER A 301 38.34 -3.50 6.66
N HIS A 302 38.31 -2.43 7.44
CA HIS A 302 39.53 -1.95 8.08
C HIS A 302 39.97 -3.04 9.05
N GLY A 303 40.88 -3.90 8.60
CA GLY A 303 41.61 -4.79 9.48
C GLY A 303 42.40 -3.96 10.50
N PRO A 304 42.66 -4.51 11.69
CA PRO A 304 43.48 -3.83 12.68
C PRO A 304 44.87 -3.58 12.08
N SER A 305 45.28 -2.31 12.11
CA SER A 305 46.66 -1.89 11.89
C SER A 305 47.50 -2.40 13.05
N GLU A 306 47.98 -3.63 12.92
CA GLU A 306 49.09 -4.14 13.71
C GLU A 306 50.34 -3.37 13.28
N LYS A 307 50.68 -2.31 14.02
CA LYS A 307 52.00 -1.69 13.97
C LYS A 307 52.79 -2.19 15.16
N GLU A 308 53.51 -3.26 14.92
CA GLU A 308 54.67 -3.66 15.70
C GLU A 308 55.86 -2.85 15.17
N LYS A 309 56.39 -1.96 16.00
CA LYS A 309 57.81 -1.57 16.15
C LYS A 309 57.94 -0.53 17.25
#